data_AF-A0A1F8JTY9-F1
#
_entry.id   AF-A0A1F8JTY9-F1
#
_cell.length_a   1.000
_cell.length_b   1.000
_cell.length_c   1.000
_cell.angle_alpha   90.00
_cell.angle_beta   90.00
_cell.angle_gamma   90.00
#
_symmetry.space_group_name_H-M   'P 1'
#
loop_
_entity.id
_entity.type
_entity.pdbx_description
1 polymer ?
#
loop_
_entity_poly.entity_id
_entity_poly.type
_entity_poly.pdbx_seq_one_letter_code
_entity_poly.pdbx_strand_id
1 'polypeptide(L)'
;MALAIVEYVSWEQYLKSIELEFFSFGLTLEVLDRSQAEGVIKRAFLKENSFAKVLKLQHGFLPSDKQVIKIKLEIDVNPPEGSFYETQYLDYPYPFSILCQDLSSLFAGKCHSLLCRKYIKGRDWFDFLWYMSKKTQVNYKLLSNALFQTGPFKGKETIVNKDWLVENLQLRINEIDWKTVRLDIEPFLKPEDQKFIENWNKELFLSMIKKLETFLL
;
A
#
# COMPACT_ATOMS: atom_id res chain seq x y z
N MET A 1 -2.10 5.07 32.61
CA MET A 1 -3.11 5.54 31.65
C MET A 1 -2.58 6.82 31.02
N ALA A 2 -1.71 6.68 30.02
CA ALA A 2 -1.14 7.83 29.31
C ALA A 2 -2.14 8.23 28.23
N LEU A 3 -2.73 9.42 28.38
CA LEU A 3 -3.51 10.08 27.34
C LEU A 3 -2.54 10.33 26.17
N ALA A 4 -2.66 9.51 25.11
CA ALA A 4 -1.98 9.80 23.85
C ALA A 4 -2.52 11.15 23.36
N ILE A 5 -1.66 12.15 23.37
CA ILE A 5 -1.93 13.44 22.73
C ILE A 5 -2.13 13.10 21.25
N VAL A 6 -3.38 13.09 20.79
CA VAL A 6 -3.66 13.10 19.35
C VAL A 6 -3.20 14.46 18.88
N GLU A 7 -1.94 14.56 18.46
CA GLU A 7 -1.46 15.75 17.78
C GLU A 7 -2.38 16.00 16.57
N TYR A 8 -3.00 17.17 16.55
CA TYR A 8 -3.83 17.57 15.43
C TYR A 8 -2.92 17.74 14.21
N VAL A 9 -2.75 16.69 13.41
CA VAL A 9 -2.07 16.78 12.12
C VAL A 9 -2.86 17.75 11.23
N SER A 10 -2.26 18.90 10.90
CA SER A 10 -2.81 19.86 9.95
C SER A 10 -2.22 19.61 8.57
N TRP A 11 -3.08 19.46 7.56
CA TRP A 11 -2.66 19.27 6.18
C TRP A 11 -2.08 20.53 5.54
N GLU A 12 -2.38 21.72 6.09
CA GLU A 12 -2.10 23.00 5.45
C GLU A 12 -0.62 23.18 5.07
N GLN A 13 0.30 22.88 5.99
CA GLN A 13 1.73 23.03 5.76
C GLN A 13 2.26 22.04 4.70
N TYR A 14 1.76 20.79 4.74
CA TYR A 14 2.13 19.76 3.76
C TYR A 14 1.60 20.08 2.37
N LEU A 15 0.31 20.45 2.28
CA LEU A 15 -0.33 20.79 1.01
C LEU A 15 0.31 22.02 0.37
N LYS A 16 0.59 23.07 1.15
CA LYS A 16 1.29 24.25 0.66
C LYS A 16 2.68 23.92 0.10
N SER A 17 3.42 23.04 0.78
CA SER A 17 4.74 22.60 0.31
C SER A 17 4.62 21.79 -0.99
N ILE A 18 3.64 20.90 -1.09
CA ILE A 18 3.37 20.11 -2.31
C ILE A 18 2.91 21.02 -3.46
N GLU A 19 2.04 21.99 -3.21
CA GLU A 19 1.61 22.97 -4.21
C GLU A 19 2.79 23.77 -4.77
N LEU A 20 3.68 24.26 -3.91
CA LEU A 20 4.88 24.99 -4.33
C LEU A 20 5.81 24.11 -5.16
N GLU A 21 6.02 22.86 -4.76
CA GLU A 21 6.86 21.92 -5.50
C GLU A 21 6.28 21.64 -6.90
N PHE A 22 4.99 21.30 -6.99
CA PHE A 22 4.34 21.07 -8.28
C PHE A 22 4.32 22.33 -9.15
N PHE A 23 4.09 23.51 -8.55
CA PHE A 23 4.15 24.78 -9.26
C PHE A 23 5.55 25.07 -9.82
N SER A 24 6.62 24.68 -9.13
CA SER A 24 7.99 24.82 -9.63
C SER A 24 8.24 24.02 -10.92
N PHE A 25 7.51 22.92 -11.11
CA PHE A 25 7.48 22.14 -12.35
C PHE A 25 6.47 22.65 -13.38
N GLY A 26 5.72 23.73 -13.11
CA GLY A 26 4.69 24.25 -14.00
C GLY A 26 3.35 23.50 -13.94
N LEU A 27 3.13 22.71 -12.88
CA LEU A 27 1.85 22.04 -12.60
C LEU A 27 1.04 22.88 -11.59
N THR A 28 -0.23 23.12 -11.90
CA THR A 28 -1.15 23.76 -10.97
C THR A 28 -2.05 22.71 -10.35
N LEU A 29 -1.96 22.55 -9.03
CA LEU A 29 -2.79 21.61 -8.29
C LEU A 29 -4.07 22.30 -7.79
N GLU A 30 -5.20 21.63 -7.93
CA GLU A 30 -6.45 21.98 -7.27
C GLU A 30 -6.57 21.11 -6.01
N VAL A 31 -6.50 21.72 -4.84
CA VAL A 31 -6.74 21.04 -3.56
C VAL A 31 -8.24 20.81 -3.40
N LEU A 32 -8.65 19.55 -3.50
CA LEU A 32 -9.98 19.11 -3.12
C LEU A 32 -9.92 18.73 -1.64
N ASP A 33 -9.91 19.72 -0.75
CA ASP A 33 -9.82 19.47 0.67
C ASP A 33 -11.09 18.75 1.15
N ARG A 34 -10.91 17.54 1.67
CA ARG A 34 -11.94 16.74 2.35
C ARG A 34 -11.55 16.46 3.80
N SER A 35 -10.85 17.40 4.43
CA SER A 35 -10.33 17.34 5.81
C SER A 35 -11.39 17.20 6.90
N GLN A 36 -12.68 17.26 6.56
CA GLN A 36 -13.81 16.94 7.45
C GLN A 36 -14.05 15.42 7.58
N ALA A 37 -13.02 14.61 7.86
CA ALA A 37 -13.16 13.17 8.04
C ALA A 37 -12.63 12.73 9.42
N GLU A 38 -13.54 12.33 10.30
CA GLU A 38 -13.22 11.63 11.55
C GLU A 38 -12.63 10.24 11.23
N GLY A 39 -11.49 9.89 11.85
CA GLY A 39 -10.87 8.56 11.70
C GLY A 39 -9.35 8.52 11.97
N VAL A 40 -8.78 7.30 11.94
CA VAL A 40 -7.34 7.02 12.15
C VAL A 40 -6.48 7.46 10.96
N ILE A 41 -7.08 7.61 9.77
CA ILE A 41 -6.40 8.04 8.55
C ILE A 41 -7.00 9.36 8.08
N LYS A 42 -6.19 10.42 8.04
CA LYS A 42 -6.58 11.69 7.41
C LYS A 42 -6.31 11.64 5.90
N ARG A 43 -7.10 12.34 5.09
CA ARG A 43 -7.01 12.30 3.61
C ARG A 43 -6.97 13.71 3.00
N ALA A 44 -6.16 13.89 1.96
CA ALA A 44 -6.25 15.03 1.05
C ALA A 44 -6.21 14.57 -0.41
N PHE A 45 -6.90 15.30 -1.29
CA PHE A 45 -6.94 15.02 -2.73
C PHE A 45 -6.41 16.22 -3.50
N LEU A 46 -5.47 15.97 -4.41
CA LEU A 46 -5.00 16.96 -5.39
C LEU A 46 -5.48 16.54 -6.77
N LYS A 47 -6.05 17.47 -7.52
CA LYS A 47 -6.55 17.26 -8.88
C LYS A 47 -5.80 18.17 -9.84
N GLU A 48 -5.41 17.64 -10.98
CA GLU A 48 -4.66 18.35 -12.02
C GLU A 48 -5.39 18.14 -13.36
N ASN A 49 -5.65 19.22 -14.12
CA ASN A 49 -6.34 19.18 -15.42
C ASN A 49 -5.42 19.54 -16.62
N SER A 50 -4.10 19.65 -16.41
CA SER A 50 -3.10 20.20 -17.34
C SER A 50 -1.75 19.46 -17.42
N PHE A 51 -1.71 18.15 -17.14
CA PHE A 51 -0.52 17.27 -17.28
C PHE A 51 0.17 17.40 -18.65
N ALA A 52 -0.54 17.90 -19.67
CA ALA A 52 -0.03 18.24 -20.99
C ALA A 52 1.03 19.38 -21.03
N LYS A 53 1.28 20.12 -19.95
CA LYS A 53 2.27 21.22 -19.97
C LYS A 53 3.70 20.83 -19.57
N VAL A 54 3.88 19.80 -18.74
CA VAL A 54 5.22 19.39 -18.26
C VAL A 54 5.87 18.33 -19.16
N LEU A 55 5.07 17.53 -19.86
CA LEU A 55 5.55 16.61 -20.89
C LEU A 55 5.61 17.28 -22.28
N LYS A 56 6.04 18.54 -22.34
CA LYS A 56 6.37 19.20 -23.61
C LYS A 56 7.83 18.97 -24.00
N LEU A 57 8.30 17.73 -23.85
CA LEU A 57 9.54 17.24 -24.43
C LEU A 57 9.26 15.93 -25.18
N GLN A 58 8.94 16.12 -26.46
CA GLN A 58 9.04 15.16 -27.57
C GLN A 58 8.31 13.81 -27.45
N HIS A 59 6.99 13.81 -27.52
CA HIS A 59 6.27 12.81 -28.35
C HIS A 59 4.95 13.39 -28.84
N GLY A 60 4.58 13.10 -30.08
CA GLY A 60 3.33 13.59 -30.68
C GLY A 60 2.12 13.18 -29.85
N PHE A 61 1.23 14.15 -29.61
CA PHE A 61 -0.03 13.97 -28.88
C PHE A 61 -0.85 12.78 -29.43
N LEU A 62 -1.29 11.90 -28.53
CA LEU A 62 -2.29 10.86 -28.82
C LEU A 62 -3.60 11.24 -28.10
N PRO A 63 -4.78 10.79 -28.57
CA PRO A 63 -6.10 11.20 -28.04
C PRO A 63 -6.38 10.99 -26.53
N SER A 64 -5.43 10.42 -25.78
CA SER A 64 -5.45 10.15 -24.34
C SER A 64 -5.19 11.37 -23.43
N ASP A 65 -4.96 12.57 -23.98
CA ASP A 65 -4.50 13.77 -23.26
C ASP A 65 -5.51 14.43 -22.28
N LYS A 66 -6.57 13.73 -21.88
CA LYS A 66 -7.55 14.16 -20.87
C LYS A 66 -7.47 13.34 -19.58
N GLN A 67 -6.33 12.75 -19.26
CA GLN A 67 -6.20 11.94 -18.06
C GLN A 67 -5.96 12.83 -16.83
N VAL A 68 -7.01 13.05 -16.05
CA VAL A 68 -6.94 13.73 -14.75
C VAL A 68 -6.26 12.79 -13.75
N ILE A 69 -5.07 13.15 -13.28
CA ILE A 69 -4.39 12.44 -12.19
C ILE A 69 -4.93 12.97 -10.86
N LYS A 70 -5.41 12.05 -10.02
CA LYS A 70 -5.83 12.34 -8.65
C LYS A 70 -4.81 11.76 -7.68
N ILE A 71 -4.14 12.63 -6.93
CA ILE A 71 -3.19 12.22 -5.89
C ILE A 71 -3.93 12.17 -4.57
N LYS A 72 -3.95 11.00 -3.94
CA LYS A 72 -4.55 10.80 -2.62
C LYS A 72 -3.44 10.71 -1.59
N LEU A 73 -3.42 11.66 -0.66
CA LEU A 73 -2.49 11.68 0.47
C LEU A 73 -3.21 11.09 1.69
N GLU A 74 -2.52 10.21 2.41
CA GLU A 74 -3.03 9.57 3.63
C GLU A 74 -1.98 9.63 4.74
N ILE A 75 -2.38 10.02 5.95
CA ILE A 75 -1.53 9.98 7.15
C ILE A 75 -2.23 9.09 8.17
N ASP A 76 -1.53 8.06 8.64
CA ASP A 76 -1.92 7.27 9.81
C ASP A 76 -1.42 7.99 11.07
N VAL A 77 -2.35 8.43 11.93
CA VAL A 77 -2.03 9.15 13.18
C VAL A 77 -1.87 8.23 14.38
N ASN A 78 -2.01 6.92 14.19
CA ASN A 78 -1.79 5.92 15.22
C ASN A 78 -1.19 4.66 14.58
N PRO A 79 0.03 4.74 14.00
CA PRO A 79 0.64 3.59 13.34
C PRO A 79 1.02 2.52 14.38
N PRO A 80 0.97 1.22 14.01
CA PRO A 80 1.48 0.16 14.88
C PRO A 80 2.99 0.28 15.05
N GLU A 81 3.45 0.07 16.28
CA GLU A 81 4.86 0.13 16.65
C GLU A 81 5.70 -0.98 16.01
N GLY A 82 7.02 -0.77 15.95
CA GLY A 82 7.99 -1.80 15.54
C GLY A 82 8.35 -1.80 14.05
N SER A 83 7.95 -0.77 13.30
CA SER A 83 8.42 -0.56 11.93
C SER A 83 9.90 -0.19 11.89
N PHE A 84 10.62 -0.73 10.90
CA PHE A 84 11.94 -0.24 10.53
C PHE A 84 11.85 0.69 9.33
N TYR A 85 12.88 1.52 9.18
CA TYR A 85 12.96 2.52 8.13
C TYR A 85 14.36 2.55 7.55
N GLU A 86 14.43 2.94 6.28
CA GLU A 86 15.66 3.15 5.55
C GLU A 86 15.59 4.48 4.79
N THR A 87 16.75 5.10 4.60
CA THR A 87 16.86 6.30 3.77
C THR A 87 17.24 5.87 2.37
N GLN A 88 16.38 6.17 1.40
CA GLN A 88 16.66 5.99 -0.03
C GLN A 88 17.06 7.33 -0.63
N TYR A 89 17.97 7.30 -1.60
CA TYR A 89 18.43 8.49 -2.31
C TYR A 89 17.92 8.41 -3.75
N LEU A 90 17.27 9.48 -4.20
CA LEU A 90 16.75 9.65 -5.55
C LEU A 90 17.48 10.82 -6.20
N ASP A 91 17.66 10.75 -7.52
CA ASP A 91 18.42 11.74 -8.30
C ASP A 91 17.54 12.51 -9.31
N TYR A 92 16.28 12.11 -9.46
CA TYR A 92 15.28 12.75 -10.31
C TYR A 92 14.10 13.26 -9.47
N PRO A 93 13.62 14.51 -9.68
CA PRO A 93 14.08 15.49 -10.68
C PRO A 93 15.36 16.26 -10.29
N TYR A 94 15.81 16.11 -9.05
CA TYR A 94 17.10 16.54 -8.51
C TYR A 94 17.50 15.59 -7.36
N PRO A 95 18.73 15.62 -6.84
CA PRO A 95 19.13 14.77 -5.73
C PRO A 95 18.39 15.09 -4.42
N PHE A 96 17.70 14.11 -3.85
CA PHE A 96 17.10 14.19 -2.52
C PHE A 96 17.06 12.82 -1.84
N SER A 97 16.87 12.82 -0.52
CA SER A 97 16.66 11.62 0.27
C SER A 97 15.21 11.49 0.72
N ILE A 98 14.69 10.26 0.74
CA ILE A 98 13.38 9.94 1.30
C ILE A 98 13.54 8.88 2.39
N LEU A 99 12.90 9.11 3.54
CA LEU A 99 12.74 8.09 4.56
C LEU A 99 11.56 7.20 4.16
N CYS A 100 11.81 5.92 3.93
CA CYS A 100 10.78 4.95 3.63
C CYS A 100 10.83 3.78 4.61
N GLN A 101 9.69 3.12 4.76
CA GLN A 101 9.60 1.88 5.52
C GLN A 101 10.40 0.78 4.80
N ASP A 102 11.14 -0.02 5.55
CA ASP A 102 11.94 -1.10 4.98
C ASP A 102 11.05 -2.21 4.38
N LEU A 103 11.64 -3.03 3.53
CA LEU A 103 10.88 -4.05 2.81
C LEU A 103 10.20 -5.07 3.74
N SER A 104 10.83 -5.41 4.88
CA SER A 104 10.29 -6.38 5.82
C SER A 104 9.07 -5.87 6.58
N SER A 105 9.07 -4.57 6.93
CA SER A 105 7.94 -3.91 7.59
C SER A 105 6.81 -3.62 6.61
N LEU A 106 7.12 -3.26 5.36
CA LEU A 106 6.12 -3.17 4.28
C LEU A 106 5.42 -4.52 4.05
N PHE A 107 6.17 -5.63 4.06
CA PHE A 107 5.59 -6.96 3.89
C PHE A 107 4.69 -7.33 5.07
N ALA A 108 5.09 -7.00 6.31
CA ALA A 108 4.23 -7.17 7.49
C ALA A 108 2.88 -6.43 7.35
N GLY A 109 2.89 -5.19 6.85
CA GLY A 109 1.66 -4.44 6.56
C GLY A 109 0.76 -5.11 5.50
N LYS A 110 1.38 -5.79 4.52
CA LYS A 110 0.65 -6.58 3.52
C LYS A 110 0.06 -7.85 4.11
N CYS A 111 0.81 -8.61 4.91
CA CYS A 111 0.30 -9.76 5.65
C CYS A 111 -0.90 -9.36 6.52
N HIS A 112 -0.79 -8.26 7.26
CA HIS A 112 -1.91 -7.72 8.04
C HIS A 112 -3.13 -7.41 7.15
N SER A 113 -2.93 -6.79 5.98
CA SER A 113 -4.03 -6.49 5.05
C SER A 113 -4.74 -7.76 4.54
N LEU A 114 -3.97 -8.80 4.18
CA LEU A 114 -4.53 -10.08 3.71
C LEU A 114 -5.39 -10.76 4.79
N LEU A 115 -4.92 -10.72 6.04
CA LEU A 115 -5.57 -11.38 7.18
C LEU A 115 -6.76 -10.59 7.74
N CYS A 116 -6.71 -9.25 7.72
CA CYS A 116 -7.66 -8.42 8.47
C CYS A 116 -8.72 -7.72 7.61
N ARG A 117 -8.56 -7.61 6.29
CA ARG A 117 -9.58 -6.96 5.44
C ARG A 117 -10.87 -7.77 5.41
N LYS A 118 -12.00 -7.09 5.62
CA LYS A 118 -13.37 -7.66 5.53
C LYS A 118 -13.84 -7.91 4.09
N TYR A 119 -13.16 -7.34 3.10
CA TYR A 119 -13.50 -7.44 1.68
C TYR A 119 -12.29 -7.92 0.89
N ILE A 120 -12.55 -8.47 -0.29
CA ILE A 120 -11.50 -8.93 -1.21
C ILE A 120 -10.80 -7.75 -1.85
N LYS A 121 -9.47 -7.82 -1.91
CA LYS A 121 -8.64 -6.87 -2.64
C LYS A 121 -7.54 -7.63 -3.40
N GLY A 122 -7.75 -7.86 -4.69
CA GLY A 122 -6.86 -8.60 -5.58
C GLY A 122 -5.45 -8.03 -5.64
N ARG A 123 -5.30 -6.70 -5.53
CA ARG A 123 -3.96 -6.07 -5.51
C ARG A 123 -3.09 -6.51 -4.34
N ASP A 124 -3.67 -6.78 -3.17
CA ASP A 124 -2.86 -7.24 -2.04
C ASP A 124 -2.29 -8.65 -2.30
N TRP A 125 -3.00 -9.49 -3.05
CA TRP A 125 -2.51 -10.80 -3.50
C TRP A 125 -1.46 -10.68 -4.61
N PHE A 126 -1.57 -9.67 -5.47
CA PHE A 126 -0.52 -9.35 -6.44
C PHE A 126 0.78 -8.96 -5.73
N ASP A 127 0.69 -8.02 -4.78
CA ASP A 127 1.82 -7.57 -3.99
C ASP A 127 2.42 -8.74 -3.19
N PHE A 128 1.60 -9.63 -2.64
CA PHE A 128 2.07 -10.85 -1.97
C PHE A 128 2.98 -11.70 -2.88
N LEU A 129 2.58 -11.96 -4.12
CA LEU A 129 3.42 -12.69 -5.09
C LEU A 129 4.72 -11.93 -5.40
N TRP A 130 4.68 -10.60 -5.41
CA TRP A 130 5.87 -9.78 -5.59
C TRP A 130 6.86 -9.91 -4.40
N TYR A 131 6.38 -9.80 -3.15
CA TYR A 131 7.23 -10.00 -1.96
C TYR A 131 7.82 -11.41 -1.90
N MET A 132 7.02 -12.41 -2.29
CA MET A 132 7.43 -13.80 -2.46
C MET A 132 8.58 -13.95 -3.47
N SER A 133 8.48 -13.29 -4.63
CA SER A 133 9.54 -13.33 -5.66
C SER A 133 10.87 -12.76 -5.16
N LYS A 134 10.82 -11.84 -4.18
CA LYS A 134 11.98 -11.23 -3.53
C LYS A 134 12.48 -12.00 -2.31
N LYS A 135 11.80 -13.08 -1.91
CA LYS A 135 12.10 -13.85 -0.66
C LYS A 135 12.18 -12.94 0.56
N THR A 136 11.27 -11.96 0.63
CA THR A 136 11.27 -10.93 1.67
C THR A 136 10.90 -11.52 3.03
N GLN A 137 11.67 -11.20 4.08
CA GLN A 137 11.33 -11.56 5.46
C GLN A 137 10.17 -10.72 6.00
N VAL A 138 9.41 -11.27 6.94
CA VAL A 138 8.32 -10.55 7.59
C VAL A 138 8.81 -9.97 8.91
N ASN A 139 8.57 -8.68 9.13
CA ASN A 139 8.73 -8.09 10.45
C ASN A 139 7.59 -8.56 11.38
N TYR A 140 7.82 -9.65 12.11
CA TYR A 140 6.81 -10.24 13.01
C TYR A 140 6.44 -9.33 14.18
N LYS A 141 7.35 -8.48 14.65
CA LYS A 141 7.07 -7.53 15.73
C LYS A 141 6.03 -6.51 15.29
N LEU A 142 6.23 -5.91 14.13
CA LEU A 142 5.27 -4.98 13.53
C LEU A 142 3.93 -5.68 13.24
N LEU A 143 3.96 -6.87 12.64
CA LEU A 143 2.75 -7.63 12.33
C LEU A 143 1.94 -7.93 13.60
N SER A 144 2.59 -8.39 14.67
CA SER A 144 1.97 -8.67 15.96
C SER A 144 1.29 -7.42 16.54
N ASN A 145 2.00 -6.28 16.56
CA ASN A 145 1.44 -5.03 17.04
C ASN A 145 0.24 -4.56 16.21
N ALA A 146 0.32 -4.66 14.87
CA ALA A 146 -0.78 -4.30 13.97
C ALA A 146 -2.05 -5.16 14.20
N LEU A 147 -1.87 -6.48 14.35
CA LEU A 147 -2.95 -7.43 14.65
C LEU A 147 -3.60 -7.16 16.00
N PHE A 148 -2.80 -6.81 17.02
CA PHE A 148 -3.32 -6.44 18.34
C PHE A 148 -4.14 -5.14 18.29
N GLN A 149 -3.72 -4.20 17.46
CA GLN A 149 -4.34 -2.88 17.36
C GLN A 149 -5.67 -2.89 16.57
N THR A 150 -5.73 -3.63 15.46
CA THR A 150 -6.89 -3.59 14.54
C THR A 150 -7.22 -4.95 13.92
N GLY A 151 -8.43 -5.06 13.35
CA GLY A 151 -8.88 -6.27 12.66
C GLY A 151 -9.46 -7.36 13.59
N PRO A 152 -9.64 -8.59 13.08
CA PRO A 152 -10.27 -9.70 13.81
C PRO A 152 -9.51 -10.17 15.05
N PHE A 153 -8.23 -9.79 15.16
CA PHE A 153 -7.33 -10.18 16.25
C PHE A 153 -7.16 -9.08 17.31
N LYS A 154 -7.89 -7.97 17.18
CA LYS A 154 -7.77 -6.81 18.07
C LYS A 154 -7.87 -7.23 19.55
N GLY A 155 -6.90 -6.79 20.35
CA GLY A 155 -6.82 -7.05 21.79
C GLY A 155 -6.43 -8.49 22.17
N LYS A 156 -6.11 -9.36 21.21
CA LYS A 156 -5.69 -10.74 21.48
C LYS A 156 -4.17 -10.83 21.50
N GLU A 157 -3.61 -11.22 22.63
CA GLU A 157 -2.19 -11.55 22.72
C GLU A 157 -1.93 -12.85 21.94
N THR A 158 -1.39 -12.69 20.73
CA THR A 158 -1.08 -13.79 19.83
C THR A 158 0.42 -13.89 19.66
N ILE A 159 0.99 -15.10 19.81
CA ILE A 159 2.38 -15.35 19.44
C ILE A 159 2.45 -15.44 17.92
N VAL A 160 2.77 -14.30 17.29
CA VAL A 160 2.87 -14.20 15.84
C VAL A 160 4.28 -14.58 15.42
N ASN A 161 4.40 -15.75 14.81
CA ASN A 161 5.63 -16.28 14.23
C ASN A 161 5.36 -16.83 12.83
N LYS A 162 6.38 -17.44 12.21
CA LYS A 162 6.29 -18.08 10.90
C LYS A 162 5.13 -19.07 10.78
N ASP A 163 5.05 -20.03 11.70
CA ASP A 163 4.06 -21.12 11.63
C ASP A 163 2.64 -20.57 11.74
N TRP A 164 2.43 -19.65 12.69
CA TRP A 164 1.16 -18.95 12.85
C TRP A 164 0.74 -18.20 11.59
N LEU A 165 1.69 -17.48 10.97
CA LEU A 165 1.41 -16.71 9.75
C LEU A 165 1.05 -17.64 8.59
N VAL A 166 1.81 -18.72 8.40
CA VAL A 166 1.57 -19.73 7.37
C VAL A 166 0.17 -20.34 7.53
N GLU A 167 -0.18 -20.78 8.74
CA GLU A 167 -1.49 -21.35 9.05
C GLU A 167 -2.63 -20.36 8.74
N ASN A 168 -2.52 -19.12 9.23
CA ASN A 168 -3.58 -18.12 9.05
C ASN A 168 -3.73 -17.67 7.60
N LEU A 169 -2.63 -17.60 6.83
CA LEU A 169 -2.71 -17.36 5.39
C LEU A 169 -3.36 -18.53 4.65
N GLN A 170 -3.08 -19.78 5.03
CA GLN A 170 -3.75 -20.94 4.45
C GLN A 170 -5.26 -20.91 4.72
N LEU A 171 -5.67 -20.67 5.96
CA LEU A 171 -7.08 -20.51 6.32
C LEU A 171 -7.72 -19.42 5.46
N ARG A 172 -7.06 -18.27 5.34
CA ARG A 172 -7.55 -17.16 4.52
C ARG A 172 -7.70 -17.53 3.03
N ILE A 173 -6.71 -18.22 2.46
CA ILE A 173 -6.75 -18.70 1.06
C ILE A 173 -7.91 -19.69 0.83
N ASN A 174 -8.22 -20.51 1.83
CA ASN A 174 -9.31 -21.49 1.76
C ASN A 174 -10.70 -20.84 1.74
N GLU A 175 -10.86 -19.67 2.38
CA GLU A 175 -12.14 -18.97 2.54
C GLU A 175 -12.50 -18.05 1.37
N ILE A 176 -11.51 -17.61 0.58
CA ILE A 176 -11.69 -16.56 -0.42
C ILE A 176 -12.25 -17.12 -1.74
N ASP A 177 -13.18 -16.39 -2.35
CA ASP A 177 -13.57 -16.60 -3.74
C ASP A 177 -12.51 -16.02 -4.70
N TRP A 178 -11.70 -16.90 -5.27
CA TRP A 178 -10.65 -16.56 -6.23
C TRP A 178 -11.18 -16.00 -7.57
N LYS A 179 -12.46 -16.19 -7.91
CA LYS A 179 -13.06 -15.50 -9.06
C LYS A 179 -13.18 -14.01 -8.77
N THR A 180 -13.65 -13.64 -7.58
CA THR A 180 -13.74 -12.23 -7.15
C THR A 180 -12.37 -11.57 -7.07
N VAL A 181 -11.34 -12.28 -6.59
CA VAL A 181 -9.95 -11.76 -6.55
C VAL A 181 -9.47 -11.36 -7.94
N ARG A 182 -9.70 -12.21 -8.94
CA ARG A 182 -9.30 -11.96 -10.33
C ARG A 182 -10.01 -10.73 -10.92
N LEU A 183 -11.33 -10.67 -10.75
CA LEU A 183 -12.14 -9.54 -11.23
C LEU A 183 -11.74 -8.21 -10.58
N ASP A 184 -11.28 -8.21 -9.33
CA ASP A 184 -10.82 -6.98 -8.67
C ASP A 184 -9.47 -6.48 -9.23
N ILE A 185 -8.55 -7.38 -9.60
CA ILE A 185 -7.23 -6.98 -10.08
C ILE A 185 -7.17 -6.75 -11.60
N GLU A 186 -8.02 -7.40 -12.37
CA GLU A 186 -8.06 -7.33 -13.84
C GLU A 186 -8.03 -5.91 -14.42
N PRO A 187 -8.81 -4.92 -13.89
CA PRO A 187 -8.80 -3.56 -14.43
C PRO A 187 -7.48 -2.80 -14.24
N PHE A 188 -6.59 -3.28 -13.37
CA PHE A 188 -5.28 -2.68 -13.10
C PHE A 188 -4.16 -3.27 -13.95
N LEU A 189 -4.43 -4.31 -14.72
CA LEU A 189 -3.44 -5.00 -15.55
C LEU A 189 -3.55 -4.54 -17.00
N LYS A 190 -2.39 -4.51 -17.69
CA LYS A 190 -2.39 -4.34 -19.14
C LYS A 190 -3.02 -5.57 -19.81
N PRO A 191 -3.59 -5.44 -21.02
CA PRO A 191 -4.18 -6.58 -21.72
C PRO A 191 -3.24 -7.79 -21.84
N GLU A 192 -1.95 -7.56 -22.07
CA GLU A 192 -0.94 -8.61 -22.13
C GLU A 192 -0.68 -9.31 -20.78
N ASP A 193 -0.91 -8.62 -19.67
CA ASP A 193 -0.65 -9.10 -18.30
C ASP A 193 -1.85 -9.83 -17.68
N GLN A 194 -3.05 -9.74 -18.30
CA GLN A 194 -4.26 -10.41 -17.79
C GLN A 194 -4.12 -11.94 -17.76
N LYS A 195 -3.29 -12.52 -18.64
CA LYS A 195 -2.98 -13.95 -18.62
C LYS A 195 -2.35 -14.42 -17.31
N PHE A 196 -1.65 -13.54 -16.59
CA PHE A 196 -1.03 -13.88 -15.31
C PHE A 196 -2.04 -14.21 -14.22
N ILE A 197 -3.24 -13.63 -14.30
CA ILE A 197 -4.30 -13.85 -13.31
C ILE A 197 -5.28 -14.94 -13.70
N GLU A 198 -5.26 -15.44 -14.95
CA GLU A 198 -6.15 -16.53 -15.39
C GLU A 198 -6.04 -17.77 -14.49
N ASN A 199 -4.80 -18.09 -14.11
CA ASN A 199 -4.45 -19.24 -13.27
C ASN A 199 -4.53 -18.95 -11.77
N TRP A 200 -4.99 -17.77 -11.35
CA TRP A 200 -5.17 -17.47 -9.92
C TRP A 200 -6.32 -18.30 -9.37
N ASN A 201 -5.95 -19.31 -8.59
CA ASN A 201 -6.85 -20.20 -7.89
C ASN A 201 -6.27 -20.56 -6.53
N LYS A 202 -7.08 -21.25 -5.74
CA LYS A 202 -6.72 -21.69 -4.40
C LYS A 202 -5.44 -22.53 -4.39
N GLU A 203 -5.32 -23.46 -5.33
CA GLU A 203 -4.20 -24.41 -5.42
C GLU A 203 -2.88 -23.68 -5.66
N LEU A 204 -2.88 -22.68 -6.54
CA LEU A 204 -1.72 -21.82 -6.81
C LEU A 204 -1.26 -21.13 -5.53
N PHE A 205 -2.16 -20.44 -4.83
CA PHE A 205 -1.77 -19.68 -3.64
C PHE A 205 -1.39 -20.57 -2.46
N LEU A 206 -2.03 -21.73 -2.28
CA LEU A 206 -1.55 -22.74 -1.32
C LEU A 206 -0.13 -23.23 -1.66
N SER A 207 0.18 -23.41 -2.94
CA SER A 207 1.55 -23.75 -3.37
C SER A 207 2.55 -22.61 -3.10
N MET A 208 2.12 -21.35 -3.20
CA MET A 208 2.95 -20.21 -2.85
C MET A 208 3.22 -20.13 -1.35
N ILE A 209 2.25 -20.48 -0.49
CA ILE A 209 2.50 -20.57 0.95
C ILE A 209 3.55 -21.63 1.29
N LYS A 210 3.53 -22.79 0.63
CA LYS A 210 4.59 -23.80 0.81
C LYS A 210 5.97 -23.24 0.47
N LYS A 211 6.07 -22.42 -0.57
CA LYS A 211 7.33 -21.73 -0.92
C LYS A 211 7.71 -20.67 0.11
N LEU A 212 6.74 -19.93 0.66
CA LEU A 212 6.94 -18.88 1.66
C LEU A 212 7.66 -19.47 2.88
N GLU A 213 7.15 -20.62 3.33
CA GLU A 213 7.70 -21.38 4.45
C GLU A 213 9.18 -21.75 4.26
N THR A 214 9.66 -21.93 3.04
CA THR A 214 11.07 -22.31 2.79
C THR A 214 12.08 -21.20 3.04
N PHE A 215 11.66 -19.94 3.03
CA PHE A 215 12.58 -18.82 3.18
C PHE A 215 12.28 -17.92 4.37
N LEU A 216 11.09 -17.98 4.98
CA LEU A 216 10.83 -17.28 6.23
C LEU A 216 11.69 -17.83 7.37
N LEU A 217 12.26 -16.91 8.14
CA LEU A 217 13.04 -17.15 9.35
C LEU A 217 12.14 -17.23 10.60
#